data_AF-A0A1I7RQ81-F1
#
_entry.id   AF-A0A1I7RQ81-F1
#
_cell.length_a   1.000
_cell.length_b   1.000
_cell.length_c   1.000
_cell.angle_alpha   90.00
_cell.angle_beta   90.00
_cell.angle_gamma   90.00
#
_symmetry.space_group_name_H-M   'P 1'
#
loop_
_entity.id
_entity.type
_entity.pdbx_description
1 polymer ?
#
loop_
_entity_poly.entity_id
_entity_poly.type
_entity_poly.pdbx_seq_one_letter_code
_entity_poly.pdbx_strand_id
1 'polypeptide(L)'
;MTEDPNFNCHGGIFSLSMGYYIPCRAHYHCYGSREPPNWCLSQRNYTWTQWGCHCDLKIGSCIVERFQDKNERLEWSYCIPNEEFYCANRR
;
A
#
# COMPACT_ATOMS: atom_id res chain seq x y z
N MET A 1 11.41 -21.15 1.04
CA MET A 1 11.07 -20.07 0.09
C MET A 1 11.97 -18.91 0.44
N THR A 2 13.05 -18.77 -0.31
CA THR A 2 14.15 -17.83 -0.09
C THR A 2 13.73 -16.46 -0.61
N GLU A 3 13.46 -15.53 0.30
CA GLU A 3 13.13 -14.15 -0.05
C GLU A 3 14.43 -13.34 -0.24
N ASP A 4 14.67 -13.00 -1.50
CA ASP A 4 15.85 -12.37 -2.10
C ASP A 4 16.19 -10.99 -1.49
N PRO A 5 17.46 -10.63 -1.20
CA PRO A 5 17.84 -9.38 -0.53
C PRO A 5 17.46 -8.05 -1.24
N ASN A 6 16.73 -8.11 -2.37
CA ASN A 6 16.19 -6.97 -3.10
C ASN A 6 14.73 -6.60 -2.78
N PHE A 7 14.05 -7.24 -1.82
CA PHE A 7 12.61 -7.04 -1.50
C PHE A 7 12.16 -5.57 -1.45
N ASN A 8 11.66 -5.13 -2.60
CA ASN A 8 10.57 -4.20 -2.86
C ASN A 8 9.69 -3.95 -1.62
N CYS A 9 9.46 -2.67 -1.30
CA CYS A 9 8.68 -2.25 -0.15
C CYS A 9 9.29 -2.49 1.25
N HIS A 10 10.58 -2.17 1.43
CA HIS A 10 11.26 -2.21 2.73
C HIS A 10 11.22 -3.58 3.46
N GLY A 11 11.11 -4.69 2.72
CA GLY A 11 10.94 -6.03 3.30
C GLY A 11 9.52 -6.31 3.81
N GLY A 12 8.54 -5.51 3.41
CA GLY A 12 7.13 -5.73 3.71
C GLY A 12 6.55 -6.91 2.94
N ILE A 13 5.54 -7.54 3.55
CA ILE A 13 4.82 -8.66 2.95
C ILE A 13 3.67 -8.12 2.11
N PHE A 14 3.54 -8.63 0.89
CA PHE A 14 2.39 -8.29 0.04
C PHE A 14 1.10 -8.78 0.69
N SER A 15 0.13 -7.87 0.81
CA SER A 15 -1.16 -8.13 1.41
C SER A 15 -2.24 -7.87 0.36
N LEU A 16 -3.02 -8.91 0.06
CA LEU A 16 -4.05 -8.87 -0.97
C LEU A 16 -5.09 -7.79 -0.64
N SER A 17 -5.39 -6.95 -1.62
CA SER A 17 -6.33 -5.85 -1.47
C SER A 17 -7.12 -5.62 -2.77
N MET A 18 -7.93 -4.57 -2.78
CA MET A 18 -8.61 -4.08 -3.98
C MET A 18 -7.72 -3.19 -4.86
N GLY A 19 -6.46 -2.98 -4.47
CA GLY A 19 -5.46 -2.27 -5.25
C GLY A 19 -5.04 -3.03 -6.50
N TYR A 20 -4.60 -2.30 -7.51
CA TYR A 20 -4.09 -2.88 -8.75
C TYR A 20 -2.84 -2.14 -9.25
N TYR A 21 -2.10 -2.78 -10.15
CA TYR A 21 -0.86 -2.23 -10.68
C TYR A 21 -1.11 -0.90 -11.42
N ILE A 22 -0.51 0.17 -10.90
CA ILE A 22 -0.55 1.52 -11.49
C ILE A 22 0.89 1.91 -11.83
N PRO A 23 1.28 1.92 -13.11
CA PRO A 23 2.67 2.14 -13.50
C PRO A 23 3.18 3.50 -13.02
N CYS A 24 4.35 3.52 -12.41
CA CYS A 24 4.99 4.73 -11.93
C CYS A 24 6.48 4.75 -12.30
N ARG A 25 7.03 5.96 -12.45
CA ARG A 25 8.48 6.20 -12.64
C ARG A 25 9.03 7.21 -11.65
N ALA A 26 8.13 7.88 -10.93
CA ALA A 26 8.42 8.91 -9.96
C ALA A 26 7.23 9.04 -9.00
N HIS A 27 7.48 9.54 -7.80
CA HIS A 27 6.47 9.66 -6.75
C HIS A 27 5.25 10.50 -7.16
N TYR A 28 5.44 11.53 -8.00
CA TYR A 28 4.34 12.41 -8.45
C TYR A 28 3.28 11.70 -9.30
N HIS A 29 3.59 10.54 -9.90
CA HIS A 29 2.57 9.71 -10.59
C HIS A 29 1.53 9.15 -9.61
N CYS A 30 1.87 9.02 -8.33
CA CYS A 30 1.01 8.44 -7.29
C CYS A 30 0.25 9.49 -6.47
N TYR A 31 0.41 10.78 -6.74
CA TYR A 31 -0.31 11.85 -6.03
C TYR A 31 -1.83 11.76 -6.19
N GLY A 32 -2.30 11.24 -7.32
CA GLY A 32 -3.71 10.96 -7.57
C GLY A 32 -4.17 9.59 -7.07
N SER A 33 -3.33 8.82 -6.39
CA SER A 33 -3.65 7.47 -5.90
C SER A 33 -3.95 7.48 -4.41
N ARG A 34 -4.81 6.54 -4.00
CA ARG A 34 -5.23 6.32 -2.62
C ARG A 34 -5.03 4.86 -2.22
N GLU A 35 -5.02 4.65 -0.92
CA GLU A 35 -5.01 3.31 -0.35
C GLU A 35 -6.21 2.49 -0.85
N PRO A 36 -6.08 1.16 -0.92
CA PRO A 36 -7.19 0.34 -1.38
C PRO A 36 -8.38 0.45 -0.39
N PRO A 37 -9.63 0.45 -0.87
CA PRO A 37 -10.84 0.67 -0.06
C PRO A 37 -10.94 -0.22 1.19
N ASN A 38 -10.52 -1.47 1.07
CA ASN A 38 -10.53 -2.45 2.16
C ASN A 38 -9.48 -2.17 3.25
N TRP A 39 -8.58 -1.21 3.05
CA TRP A 39 -7.62 -0.74 4.06
C TRP A 39 -8.06 0.55 4.74
N CYS A 40 -9.01 1.30 4.17
CA CYS A 40 -9.45 2.56 4.76
C CYS A 40 -10.15 2.38 6.12
N LEU A 41 -10.86 1.27 6.33
CA LEU A 41 -11.47 0.90 7.62
C LEU A 41 -10.44 0.36 8.63
N SER A 42 -9.20 0.88 8.57
CA SER A 42 -8.00 0.36 9.22
C SER A 42 -8.34 -0.32 10.55
N GLN A 43 -8.26 -1.65 10.54
CA GLN A 43 -8.66 -2.47 11.66
C GLN A 43 -7.77 -2.14 12.87
N ARG A 44 -8.26 -2.32 14.10
CA ARG A 44 -7.60 -1.94 15.37
C ARG A 44 -6.14 -2.40 15.60
N ASN A 45 -5.56 -3.16 14.68
CA ASN A 45 -4.21 -3.74 14.77
C ASN A 45 -3.28 -3.27 13.64
N TYR A 46 -3.65 -2.20 12.91
CA TYR A 46 -2.81 -1.64 11.86
C TYR A 46 -2.58 -0.15 12.05
N THR A 47 -1.32 0.24 11.94
CA THR A 47 -0.87 1.62 11.96
C THR A 47 -0.37 2.01 10.58
N TRP A 48 -0.86 3.13 10.03
CA TRP A 48 -0.34 3.64 8.77
C TRP A 48 1.12 4.06 8.92
N THR A 49 1.93 3.77 7.89
CA THR A 49 3.26 4.37 7.81
C THR A 49 3.14 5.88 7.56
N GLN A 50 4.24 6.62 7.67
CA GLN A 50 4.23 8.05 7.36
C GLN A 50 4.04 8.33 5.86
N TRP A 51 4.06 7.30 5.02
CA TRP A 51 4.00 7.42 3.57
C TRP A 51 2.60 7.02 3.10
N GLY A 52 1.95 7.95 2.39
CA GLY A 52 0.76 7.60 1.61
C GLY A 52 1.13 6.76 0.39
N CYS A 53 0.26 6.72 -0.61
CA CYS A 53 0.59 6.09 -1.88
C CYS A 53 1.86 6.70 -2.49
N HIS A 54 2.85 5.84 -2.76
CA HIS A 54 4.14 6.24 -3.28
C HIS A 54 4.61 5.29 -4.37
N CYS A 55 5.56 5.75 -5.18
CA CYS A 55 6.09 4.97 -6.28
C CYS A 55 7.24 4.11 -5.78
N ASP A 56 7.06 2.79 -5.75
CA ASP A 56 8.17 1.87 -5.56
C ASP A 56 8.83 1.62 -6.93
N LEU A 57 10.06 2.10 -7.08
CA LEU A 57 10.80 2.02 -8.35
C LEU A 57 11.24 0.60 -8.71
N LYS A 58 11.30 -0.32 -7.74
CA LYS A 58 11.63 -1.72 -8.01
C LYS A 58 10.42 -2.48 -8.53
N ILE A 59 9.23 -2.22 -7.97
CA ILE A 59 7.96 -2.76 -8.45
C ILE A 59 7.53 -2.03 -9.74
N GLY A 60 7.85 -0.75 -9.87
CA GLY A 60 7.38 0.11 -10.95
C GLY A 60 5.92 0.50 -10.80
N SER A 61 5.35 0.43 -9.59
CA SER A 61 3.94 0.71 -9.32
C SER A 61 3.73 1.59 -8.09
N CYS A 62 2.60 2.31 -8.08
CA CYS A 62 2.10 2.96 -6.88
C CYS A 62 1.67 1.92 -5.84
N ILE A 63 2.24 2.01 -4.65
CA ILE A 63 1.98 1.13 -3.51
C ILE A 63 1.76 1.95 -2.24
N VAL A 64 1.19 1.31 -1.22
CA VAL A 64 1.01 1.88 0.11
C VAL A 64 1.39 0.85 1.17
N GLU A 65 1.91 1.34 2.28
CA GLU A 65 2.44 0.55 3.39
C GLU A 65 1.71 0.82 4.70
N ARG A 66 1.47 -0.25 5.46
CA ARG A 66 0.97 -0.19 6.83
C ARG A 66 1.70 -1.18 7.71
N PHE A 67 1.84 -0.85 8.98
CA PHE A 67 2.39 -1.73 9.99
C PHE A 67 1.27 -2.53 10.64
N GLN A 68 1.42 -3.84 10.78
CA GLN A 68 0.52 -4.68 11.56
C GLN A 68 1.09 -4.88 12.97
N ASP A 69 0.51 -4.20 13.94
CA ASP A 69 1.06 -4.07 15.30
C ASP A 69 1.16 -5.40 16.04
N LYS A 70 0.22 -6.33 15.78
CA LYS A 70 0.18 -7.64 16.48
C LYS A 70 1.33 -8.58 16.15
N ASN A 71 1.83 -8.53 14.93
CA ASN A 71 2.88 -9.43 14.43
C ASN A 71 4.15 -8.66 14.09
N GLU A 72 4.21 -7.37 14.45
CA GLU A 72 5.33 -6.47 14.20
C GLU A 72 5.83 -6.52 12.76
N ARG A 73 4.90 -6.59 11.80
CA ARG A 73 5.22 -6.79 10.38
C ARG A 73 4.77 -5.63 9.52
N LEU A 74 5.59 -5.29 8.54
CA LEU A 74 5.24 -4.35 7.49
C LEU A 74 4.42 -5.08 6.42
N GLU A 75 3.27 -4.52 6.04
CA GLU A 75 2.46 -4.99 4.93
C GLU A 75 2.38 -3.92 3.86
N TRP A 76 2.31 -4.35 2.61
CA TRP A 76 2.10 -3.44 1.50
C TRP A 76 1.09 -3.97 0.51
N SER A 77 0.50 -3.05 -0.24
CA SER A 77 -0.39 -3.37 -1.33
C SER A 77 -0.38 -2.29 -2.39
N TYR A 78 -1.00 -2.60 -3.52
CA TYR A 78 -1.19 -1.63 -4.58
C TYR A 78 -2.18 -0.55 -4.14
N CYS A 79 -1.98 0.64 -4.71
CA CYS A 79 -2.95 1.72 -4.59
C CYS A 79 -4.08 1.58 -5.62
N ILE A 80 -5.07 2.46 -5.52
CA ILE A 80 -6.09 2.68 -6.55
C ILE A 80 -6.13 4.17 -6.93
N PRO A 81 -6.64 4.55 -8.12
CA PRO A 81 -6.90 5.95 -8.42
C PRO A 81 -7.91 6.56 -7.45
N ASN A 82 -7.75 7.83 -7.12
CA ASN A 82 -8.64 8.55 -6.21
C ASN A 82 -10.08 8.61 -6.73
N GLU A 83 -10.30 8.52 -8.04
CA GLU A 83 -11.63 8.46 -8.67
C GLU A 83 -12.40 7.18 -8.33
N GLU A 84 -11.68 6.09 -8.11
CA GLU A 84 -12.23 4.79 -7.69
C GLU A 84 -12.20 4.62 -6.17
N PHE A 85 -11.63 5.59 -5.46
CA PHE A 85 -11.50 5.52 -4.02
C PHE A 85 -12.84 5.74 -3.34
N TYR A 86 -13.35 4.65 -2.77
CA TYR A 86 -14.48 4.67 -1.90
C TYR A 86 -14.10 4.09 -0.54
N CYS A 87 -13.93 4.96 0.44
CA CYS A 87 -13.89 4.53 1.82
C CYS A 87 -15.32 4.45 2.34
N ALA A 88 -15.81 3.23 2.59
CA ALA A 88 -17.05 3.02 3.29
C ALA A 88 -16.90 3.48 4.76
N ASN A 89 -17.01 4.77 5.00
CA ASN A 89 -17.15 5.40 6.31
C ASN A 89 -18.54 6.08 6.31
N ARG A 90 -19.37 6.14 7.35
CA ARG A 90 -19.32 5.82 8.79
C ARG A 90 -20.81 5.78 9.22
N ARG A 91 -21.27 4.78 9.94
CA ARG A 91 -22.41 4.94 10.86
C ARG A 91 -21.91 4.69 12.27
#